data_AF-A0A534PJ09-F1
#
_entry.id   AF-A0A534PJ09-F1
#
_cell.length_a   1.000
_cell.length_b   1.000
_cell.length_c   1.000
_cell.angle_alpha   90.00
_cell.angle_beta   90.00
_cell.angle_gamma   90.00
#
_symmetry.space_group_name_H-M   'P 1'
#
loop_
_entity.id
_entity.type
_entity.pdbx_description
1 polymer ?
#
loop_
_entity_poly.entity_id
_entity_poly.type
_entity_poly.pdbx_seq_one_letter_code
_entity_poly.pdbx_strand_id
1 'polypeptide(L)'
;MVVRALRRELSRRLYIRAGVARAAAVRMAYLAYSRALLRWHDPSTPEAAQSLRRRLEQLFDEDWQDAQAGYHQLDALPLWEYARAAPRLLADLPRTRARMGRGDFRELPEEAAPERYPRYYARNFHYQSEGYLGHTSAALYDLQVELLFGGTADIMRRRLIPPVVRFVRAS
;
A
#
# COMPACT_ATOMS: atom_id res chain seq x y z
N MET A 1 -9.03 -23.43 29.94
CA MET A 1 -7.70 -23.08 29.38
C MET A 1 -7.55 -23.51 27.92
N VAL A 2 -7.83 -24.79 27.59
CA VAL A 2 -7.75 -25.36 26.22
C VAL A 2 -8.60 -24.60 25.19
N VAL A 3 -9.88 -24.31 25.49
CA VAL A 3 -10.79 -23.60 24.56
C VAL A 3 -10.28 -22.21 24.17
N ARG A 4 -9.65 -21.46 25.11
CA ARG A 4 -9.08 -20.14 24.82
C ARG A 4 -7.85 -20.24 23.92
N ALA A 5 -6.98 -21.22 24.16
CA ALA A 5 -5.81 -21.47 23.32
C ALA A 5 -6.20 -21.87 21.90
N LEU A 6 -7.19 -22.75 21.75
CA LEU A 6 -7.73 -23.15 20.46
C LEU A 6 -8.35 -21.97 19.71
N ARG A 7 -9.17 -21.14 20.39
CA ARG A 7 -9.75 -19.94 19.79
C ARG A 7 -8.67 -19.00 19.27
N ARG A 8 -7.61 -18.75 20.06
CA ARG A 8 -6.49 -17.88 19.67
C ARG A 8 -5.77 -18.41 18.43
N GLU A 9 -5.47 -19.70 18.39
CA GLU A 9 -4.78 -20.30 17.25
C GLU A 9 -5.64 -20.29 15.98
N LEU A 10 -6.95 -20.54 16.11
CA LEU A 10 -7.89 -20.42 14.99
C LEU A 10 -7.97 -18.98 14.48
N SER A 11 -8.08 -17.99 15.37
CA SER A 11 -8.11 -16.58 14.99
C SER A 11 -6.82 -16.16 14.27
N ARG A 12 -5.65 -16.60 14.75
CA ARG A 12 -4.36 -16.37 14.09
C ARG A 12 -4.33 -16.94 12.67
N ARG A 13 -4.74 -18.20 12.50
CA ARG A 13 -4.78 -18.85 11.18
C ARG A 13 -5.73 -18.16 10.22
N LEU A 14 -6.91 -17.75 10.71
CA LEU A 14 -7.89 -17.00 9.92
C LEU A 14 -7.33 -15.64 9.51
N TYR A 15 -6.68 -14.93 10.43
CA TYR A 15 -6.04 -13.65 10.14
C TYR A 15 -4.99 -13.77 9.03
N ILE A 16 -4.04 -14.71 9.17
CA ILE A 16 -2.98 -14.94 8.18
C ILE A 16 -3.58 -15.31 6.81
N ARG A 17 -4.51 -16.26 6.78
CA ARG A 17 -5.13 -16.71 5.52
C ARG A 17 -5.93 -15.62 4.84
N ALA A 18 -6.76 -14.88 5.59
CA ALA A 18 -7.52 -13.76 5.06
C ALA A 18 -6.61 -12.64 4.56
N GLY A 19 -5.53 -12.36 5.29
CA GLY A 19 -4.51 -11.40 4.93
C GLY A 19 -3.82 -11.74 3.60
N VAL A 20 -3.32 -12.96 3.47
CA VAL A 20 -2.66 -13.44 2.24
C VAL A 20 -3.62 -13.46 1.05
N ALA A 21 -4.87 -13.90 1.26
CA ALA A 21 -5.89 -13.90 0.21
C ALA A 21 -6.22 -12.48 -0.26
N ARG A 22 -6.37 -11.54 0.67
CA ARG A 22 -6.58 -10.12 0.36
C ARG A 22 -5.38 -9.55 -0.41
N ALA A 23 -4.16 -9.86 0.03
CA ALA A 23 -2.96 -9.36 -0.64
C ALA A 23 -2.84 -9.86 -2.09
N ALA A 24 -3.20 -11.13 -2.32
CA ALA A 24 -3.28 -11.70 -3.67
C ALA A 24 -4.33 -10.97 -4.52
N ALA A 25 -5.51 -10.68 -3.98
CA ALA A 25 -6.57 -9.95 -4.70
C ALA A 25 -6.14 -8.53 -5.08
N VAL A 26 -5.54 -7.79 -4.15
CA VAL A 26 -5.03 -6.43 -4.40
C VAL A 26 -3.89 -6.46 -5.43
N ARG A 27 -2.97 -7.42 -5.33
CA ARG A 27 -1.90 -7.61 -6.32
C ARG A 27 -2.46 -7.89 -7.72
N MET A 28 -3.51 -8.69 -7.84
CA MET A 28 -4.16 -8.94 -9.14
C MET A 28 -4.73 -7.65 -9.72
N ALA A 29 -5.38 -6.82 -8.90
CA ALA A 29 -5.86 -5.50 -9.32
C ALA A 29 -4.69 -4.59 -9.76
N TYR A 30 -3.59 -4.55 -9.01
CA TYR A 30 -2.39 -3.81 -9.38
C TYR A 30 -1.75 -4.29 -10.69
N LEU A 31 -1.69 -5.60 -10.94
CA LEU A 31 -1.16 -6.14 -12.19
C LEU A 31 -2.06 -5.80 -13.38
N ALA A 32 -3.39 -5.81 -13.20
CA ALA A 32 -4.32 -5.35 -14.22
C ALA A 32 -4.13 -3.85 -14.51
N TYR A 33 -4.03 -3.04 -13.46
CA TYR A 33 -3.73 -1.60 -13.55
C TYR A 33 -2.40 -1.33 -14.27
N SER A 34 -1.33 -2.03 -13.88
CA SER A 34 0.01 -1.88 -14.44
C SER A 34 0.08 -2.33 -15.91
N ARG A 35 -0.63 -3.40 -16.28
CA ARG A 35 -0.76 -3.81 -17.69
C ARG A 35 -1.46 -2.75 -18.52
N ALA A 36 -2.52 -2.14 -17.99
CA ALA A 36 -3.25 -1.08 -18.68
C ALA A 36 -2.40 0.20 -18.83
N LEU A 37 -1.67 0.58 -17.78
CA LEU A 37 -0.89 1.82 -17.74
C LEU A 37 0.46 1.68 -18.47
N LEU A 38 1.25 0.67 -18.12
CA LEU A 38 2.66 0.52 -18.50
C LEU A 38 2.88 -0.46 -19.65
N ARG A 39 1.82 -1.17 -20.09
CA ARG A 39 1.95 -2.34 -20.99
C ARG A 39 2.94 -3.39 -20.47
N TRP A 40 3.18 -3.42 -19.17
CA TRP A 40 4.13 -4.35 -18.56
C TRP A 40 3.57 -5.77 -18.61
N HIS A 41 4.32 -6.68 -19.21
CA HIS A 41 4.01 -8.10 -19.26
C HIS A 41 5.21 -8.93 -18.81
N ASP A 42 5.35 -9.16 -17.51
CA ASP A 42 6.35 -10.09 -16.98
C ASP A 42 5.72 -10.97 -15.87
N PRO A 43 5.43 -12.25 -16.16
CA PRO A 43 4.86 -13.15 -15.17
C PRO A 43 5.91 -13.56 -14.13
N SER A 44 5.53 -13.59 -12.86
CA SER A 44 6.40 -14.14 -11.81
C SER A 44 6.59 -15.64 -12.00
N THR A 45 7.81 -16.14 -11.81
CA THR A 45 8.06 -17.60 -11.82
C THR A 45 7.32 -18.28 -10.66
N PRO A 46 7.03 -19.59 -10.75
CA PRO A 46 6.41 -20.35 -9.67
C PRO A 46 7.18 -20.23 -8.34
N GLU A 47 8.51 -20.23 -8.39
CA GLU A 47 9.39 -20.11 -7.23
C GLU A 47 9.27 -18.74 -6.58
N ALA A 48 9.25 -17.67 -7.39
CA ALA A 48 9.07 -16.31 -6.91
C ALA A 48 7.69 -16.12 -6.29
N ALA A 49 6.64 -16.66 -6.90
CA ALA A 49 5.28 -16.64 -6.36
C ALA A 49 5.18 -17.37 -5.03
N GLN A 50 5.82 -18.54 -4.91
CA GLN A 50 5.83 -19.31 -3.67
C GLN A 50 6.66 -18.61 -2.57
N SER A 51 7.79 -18.01 -2.93
CA SER A 51 8.62 -17.20 -2.03
C SER A 51 7.84 -15.99 -1.50
N LEU A 52 7.14 -15.27 -2.38
CA LEU A 52 6.28 -14.14 -1.99
C LEU A 52 5.20 -14.60 -1.02
N ARG A 53 4.49 -15.70 -1.33
CA ARG A 53 3.46 -16.24 -0.44
C ARG A 53 4.00 -16.56 0.95
N ARG A 54 5.15 -17.25 1.06
CA ARG A 54 5.77 -17.55 2.36
C ARG A 54 6.12 -16.28 3.15
N ARG A 55 6.68 -15.27 2.47
CA ARG A 55 7.03 -13.98 3.10
C ARG A 55 5.80 -13.22 3.58
N LEU A 56 4.69 -13.28 2.82
CA LEU A 56 3.41 -12.72 3.26
C LEU A 56 2.87 -13.46 4.49
N GLU A 57 2.85 -14.79 4.46
CA GLU A 57 2.41 -15.60 5.61
C GLU A 57 3.23 -15.27 6.87
N GLN A 58 4.56 -15.12 6.73
CA GLN A 58 5.45 -14.69 7.81
C GLN A 58 5.12 -13.26 8.29
N LEU A 59 4.94 -12.31 7.38
CA LEU A 59 4.63 -10.91 7.72
C LEU A 59 3.34 -10.80 8.54
N PHE A 60 2.28 -11.49 8.11
CA PHE A 60 1.00 -11.49 8.84
C PHE A 60 1.10 -12.20 10.19
N ASP A 61 1.94 -13.23 10.29
CA ASP A 61 2.19 -13.88 11.57
C ASP A 61 2.92 -12.97 12.55
N GLU A 62 3.98 -12.29 12.10
CA GLU A 62 4.72 -11.33 12.92
C GLU A 62 3.82 -10.17 13.39
N ASP A 63 3.01 -9.61 12.49
CA ASP A 63 2.04 -8.55 12.84
C ASP A 63 1.00 -9.02 13.86
N TRP A 64 0.52 -10.27 13.75
CA TRP A 64 -0.35 -10.87 14.76
C TRP A 64 0.35 -10.98 16.12
N GLN A 65 1.60 -11.46 16.14
CA GLN A 65 2.37 -11.60 17.38
C GLN A 65 2.61 -10.25 18.05
N ASP A 66 2.96 -9.23 17.26
CA ASP A 66 3.17 -7.87 17.77
C ASP A 66 1.89 -7.29 18.38
N ALA A 67 0.76 -7.45 17.69
CA ALA A 67 -0.52 -6.98 18.21
C ALA A 67 -0.93 -7.71 19.49
N GLN A 68 -0.68 -9.02 19.55
CA GLN A 68 -0.90 -9.81 20.77
C GLN A 68 0.02 -9.42 21.93
N ALA A 69 1.22 -8.88 21.63
CA ALA A 69 2.14 -8.32 22.61
C ALA A 69 1.78 -6.87 23.01
N GLY A 70 0.73 -6.30 22.43
CA GLY A 70 0.22 -4.96 22.75
C GLY A 70 1.04 -3.82 22.15
N TYR A 71 1.79 -4.06 21.07
CA TYR A 71 2.50 -2.98 20.37
C TYR A 71 1.55 -2.10 19.54
N HIS A 72 0.51 -2.69 18.96
CA HIS A 72 -0.53 -2.01 18.18
C HIS A 72 -1.82 -2.84 18.13
N GLN A 73 -2.90 -2.27 17.61
CA GLN A 73 -4.14 -2.99 17.34
C GLN A 73 -4.13 -3.56 15.92
N LEU A 74 -4.83 -4.67 15.71
CA LEU A 74 -5.05 -5.20 14.37
C LEU A 74 -6.15 -4.39 13.69
N ASP A 75 -5.74 -3.45 12.85
CA ASP A 75 -6.67 -2.61 12.11
C ASP A 75 -7.02 -3.23 10.75
N ALA A 76 -8.28 -3.06 10.36
CA ALA A 76 -8.73 -3.39 9.03
C ALA A 76 -8.25 -2.32 8.03
N LEU A 77 -7.88 -2.73 6.81
CA LEU A 77 -7.62 -1.77 5.74
C LEU A 77 -8.87 -0.90 5.50
N PRO A 78 -8.71 0.40 5.19
CA PRO A 78 -9.82 1.31 4.91
C PRO A 78 -10.39 1.06 3.50
N LEU A 79 -10.95 -0.14 3.28
CA LEU A 79 -11.41 -0.61 1.97
C LEU A 79 -12.41 0.34 1.30
N TRP A 80 -13.25 1.00 2.08
CA TRP A 80 -14.22 1.97 1.56
C TRP A 80 -13.56 3.24 1.02
N GLU A 81 -12.51 3.73 1.66
CA GLU A 81 -11.75 4.89 1.16
C GLU A 81 -11.04 4.55 -0.14
N TYR A 82 -10.42 3.37 -0.19
CA TYR A 82 -9.79 2.84 -1.39
C TYR A 82 -10.80 2.65 -2.54
N ALA A 83 -11.98 2.10 -2.25
CA ALA A 83 -13.04 1.95 -3.24
C ALA A 83 -13.52 3.31 -3.78
N ARG A 84 -13.66 4.33 -2.93
CA ARG A 84 -14.03 5.70 -3.36
C ARG A 84 -12.93 6.40 -4.16
N ALA A 85 -11.66 6.07 -3.92
CA ALA A 85 -10.53 6.65 -4.65
C ALA A 85 -10.28 5.96 -6.00
N ALA A 86 -10.68 4.70 -6.17
CA ALA A 86 -10.42 3.93 -7.39
C ALA A 86 -10.97 4.56 -8.69
N PRO A 87 -12.20 5.11 -8.76
CA PRO A 87 -12.68 5.78 -9.97
C PRO A 87 -11.82 6.98 -10.37
N ARG A 88 -11.34 7.75 -9.39
CA ARG A 88 -10.45 8.90 -9.65
C ARG A 88 -9.09 8.44 -10.16
N LEU A 89 -8.55 7.37 -9.58
CA LEU A 89 -7.30 6.75 -10.04
C LEU A 89 -7.41 6.32 -11.51
N LEU A 90 -8.53 5.68 -11.88
CA LEU A 90 -8.77 5.25 -13.25
C LEU A 90 -8.99 6.42 -14.20
N ALA A 91 -9.70 7.48 -13.77
CA ALA A 91 -9.91 8.68 -14.58
C ALA A 91 -8.59 9.43 -14.87
N ASP A 92 -7.62 9.38 -13.97
CA ASP A 92 -6.31 10.04 -14.15
C ASP A 92 -5.32 9.22 -15.01
N LEU A 93 -5.66 7.97 -15.34
CA LEU A 93 -4.80 7.06 -16.12
C LEU A 93 -4.33 7.64 -17.47
N PRO A 94 -5.20 8.20 -18.33
CA PRO A 94 -4.78 8.69 -19.64
C PRO A 94 -3.77 9.84 -19.52
N ARG A 95 -4.01 10.77 -18.59
CA ARG A 95 -3.11 11.92 -18.33
C ARG A 95 -1.78 11.45 -17.77
N THR A 96 -1.82 10.56 -16.77
CA THR A 96 -0.62 9.94 -16.19
C THR A 96 0.22 9.26 -17.26
N ARG A 97 -0.40 8.47 -18.15
CA ARG A 97 0.28 7.79 -19.25
C ARG A 97 0.91 8.76 -20.25
N ALA A 98 0.21 9.82 -20.61
CA ALA A 98 0.74 10.85 -21.51
C ALA A 98 1.97 11.55 -20.89
N ARG A 99 1.91 11.90 -19.60
CA ARG A 99 3.04 12.50 -18.87
C ARG A 99 4.25 11.57 -18.79
N MET A 100 4.03 10.30 -18.46
CA MET A 100 5.09 9.28 -18.45
C MET A 100 5.77 9.16 -19.82
N GLY A 101 4.99 9.15 -20.91
CA GLY A 101 5.53 9.08 -22.27
C GLY A 101 6.36 10.30 -22.68
N ARG A 102 6.05 11.49 -22.13
CA ARG A 102 6.83 12.72 -22.37
C ARG A 102 8.00 12.91 -21.39
N GLY A 103 8.09 12.09 -20.34
CA GLY A 103 9.03 12.33 -19.23
C GLY A 103 8.76 13.64 -18.48
N ASP A 104 7.51 14.14 -18.53
CA ASP A 104 7.13 15.41 -17.96
C ASP A 104 6.63 15.24 -16.52
N PHE A 105 7.23 16.01 -15.62
CA PHE A 105 6.94 16.00 -14.19
C PHE A 105 6.65 17.41 -13.66
N ARG A 106 6.46 18.42 -14.52
CA ARG A 106 6.25 19.82 -14.11
C ARG A 106 4.87 20.36 -14.48
N GLU A 107 3.97 19.49 -14.95
CA GLU A 107 2.61 19.83 -15.33
C GLU A 107 1.75 19.98 -14.06
N LEU A 108 1.78 21.16 -13.46
CA LEU A 108 1.00 21.49 -12.26
C LEU A 108 -0.17 22.43 -12.58
N PRO A 109 -1.30 22.31 -11.86
CA PRO A 109 -2.37 23.30 -11.92
C PRO A 109 -1.89 24.67 -11.42
N GLU A 110 -2.47 25.76 -11.93
CA GLU A 110 -2.07 27.14 -11.55
C GLU A 110 -2.22 27.38 -10.04
N GLU A 111 -3.24 26.76 -9.43
CA GLU A 111 -3.52 26.85 -7.99
C GLU A 111 -2.43 26.21 -7.11
N ALA A 112 -1.53 25.41 -7.68
CA ALA A 112 -0.40 24.82 -6.95
C ALA A 112 0.66 25.85 -6.53
N ALA A 113 0.60 27.08 -7.07
CA ALA A 113 1.52 28.18 -6.79
C ALA A 113 3.00 27.72 -6.73
N PRO A 114 3.52 27.08 -7.79
CA PRO A 114 4.83 26.42 -7.78
C PRO A 114 5.99 27.36 -7.44
N GLU A 115 5.85 28.67 -7.68
CA GLU A 115 6.83 29.71 -7.35
C GLU A 115 7.00 29.91 -5.84
N ARG A 116 5.99 29.53 -5.04
CA ARG A 116 5.99 29.70 -3.58
C ARG A 116 6.75 28.59 -2.85
N TYR A 117 7.08 27.50 -3.53
CA TYR A 117 7.70 26.32 -2.94
C TYR A 117 9.05 25.99 -3.57
N PRO A 118 9.96 25.32 -2.84
CA PRO A 118 11.17 24.78 -3.45
C PRO A 118 10.85 23.92 -4.67
N ARG A 119 11.70 23.97 -5.70
CA ARG A 119 11.58 23.19 -6.96
C ARG A 119 11.36 21.68 -6.76
N TYR A 120 11.72 21.15 -5.59
CA TYR A 120 11.44 19.77 -5.24
C TYR A 120 9.94 19.50 -5.08
N TYR A 121 9.18 20.40 -4.45
CA TYR A 121 7.74 20.25 -4.21
C TYR A 121 6.87 20.78 -5.36
N ALA A 122 7.42 21.66 -6.20
CA ALA A 122 6.79 22.17 -7.42
C ALA A 122 6.90 21.19 -8.61
N ARG A 123 6.43 19.96 -8.43
CA ARG A 123 6.38 18.92 -9.49
C ARG A 123 5.22 17.94 -9.27
N ASN A 124 4.85 17.21 -10.32
CA ASN A 124 3.95 16.07 -10.18
C ASN A 124 4.57 15.01 -9.27
N PHE A 125 3.82 14.54 -8.28
CA PHE A 125 4.21 13.43 -7.42
C PHE A 125 3.66 12.13 -8.02
N HIS A 126 4.50 11.12 -8.30
CA HIS A 126 4.10 9.88 -8.98
C HIS A 126 3.29 10.10 -10.28
N TYR A 127 3.57 11.17 -11.03
CA TYR A 127 2.82 11.60 -12.23
C TYR A 127 1.34 11.93 -11.99
N GLN A 128 0.91 12.18 -10.75
CA GLN A 128 -0.46 12.58 -10.40
C GLN A 128 -0.73 14.05 -10.77
N SER A 129 -1.97 14.34 -11.16
CA SER A 129 -2.35 15.64 -11.74
C SER A 129 -2.22 16.85 -10.82
N GLU A 130 -2.43 16.73 -9.50
CA GLU A 130 -2.41 17.90 -8.59
C GLU A 130 -1.06 18.11 -7.87
N GLY A 131 -0.05 17.28 -8.16
CA GLY A 131 1.27 17.41 -7.54
C GLY A 131 1.34 17.08 -6.04
N TYR A 132 2.41 17.52 -5.38
CA TYR A 132 2.69 17.18 -3.98
C TYR A 132 1.65 17.69 -2.97
N LEU A 133 0.99 18.82 -3.26
CA LEU A 133 0.16 19.53 -2.30
C LEU A 133 -1.35 19.41 -2.57
N GLY A 134 -1.72 18.67 -3.61
CA GLY A 134 -3.12 18.43 -3.97
C GLY A 134 -3.83 17.46 -3.04
N HIS A 135 -5.05 17.77 -2.65
CA HIS A 135 -5.89 16.88 -1.83
C HIS A 135 -6.20 15.56 -2.55
N THR A 136 -6.45 15.60 -3.86
CA THR A 136 -6.74 14.39 -4.65
C THR A 136 -5.47 13.55 -4.77
N SER A 137 -4.32 14.17 -4.97
CA SER A 137 -3.02 13.50 -5.02
C SER A 137 -2.69 12.78 -3.70
N ALA A 138 -2.95 13.41 -2.55
CA ALA A 138 -2.77 12.77 -1.25
C ALA A 138 -3.67 11.53 -1.08
N ALA A 139 -4.96 11.62 -1.44
CA ALA A 139 -5.87 10.48 -1.35
C ALA A 139 -5.50 9.34 -2.32
N LEU A 140 -5.00 9.67 -3.51
CA LEU A 140 -4.55 8.68 -4.49
C LEU A 140 -3.22 8.04 -4.09
N TYR A 141 -2.36 8.76 -3.36
CA TYR A 141 -1.07 8.24 -2.90
C TYR A 141 -1.22 7.03 -1.99
N ASP A 142 -2.07 7.10 -0.96
CA ASP A 142 -2.25 5.99 -0.02
C ASP A 142 -2.73 4.72 -0.73
N LEU A 143 -3.73 4.89 -1.63
CA LEU A 143 -4.21 3.80 -2.46
C LEU A 143 -3.11 3.23 -3.38
N GLN A 144 -2.34 4.09 -4.06
CA GLN A 144 -1.29 3.65 -4.98
C GLN A 144 -0.18 2.89 -4.25
N VAL A 145 0.22 3.33 -3.05
CA VAL A 145 1.21 2.63 -2.23
C VAL A 145 0.69 1.26 -1.82
N GLU A 146 -0.56 1.16 -1.36
CA GLU A 146 -1.14 -0.14 -1.06
C GLU A 146 -1.22 -1.03 -2.30
N LEU A 147 -1.66 -0.52 -3.46
CA LEU A 147 -1.69 -1.30 -4.70
C LEU A 147 -0.29 -1.84 -5.06
N LEU A 148 0.75 -1.00 -4.99
CA LEU A 148 2.13 -1.36 -5.28
C LEU A 148 2.64 -2.51 -4.39
N PHE A 149 2.32 -2.45 -3.09
CA PHE A 149 2.70 -3.48 -2.12
C PHE A 149 1.62 -4.54 -1.90
N GLY A 150 0.65 -4.66 -2.82
CA GLY A 150 -0.38 -5.70 -2.75
C GLY A 150 -1.21 -5.64 -1.45
N GLY A 151 -1.53 -4.46 -0.94
CA GLY A 151 -2.38 -4.26 0.24
C GLY A 151 -1.67 -4.60 1.56
N THR A 152 -0.34 -4.58 1.58
CA THR A 152 0.46 -4.90 2.77
C THR A 152 1.36 -3.77 3.25
N ALA A 153 1.31 -2.59 2.62
CA ALA A 153 2.25 -1.51 2.96
C ALA A 153 2.08 -1.07 4.42
N ASP A 154 0.84 -0.91 4.87
CA ASP A 154 0.50 -0.60 6.25
C ASP A 154 1.08 -1.61 7.27
N ILE A 155 0.94 -2.92 7.00
CA ILE A 155 1.52 -3.97 7.86
C ILE A 155 3.04 -3.89 7.87
N MET A 156 3.65 -3.67 6.70
CA MET A 156 5.11 -3.50 6.60
C MET A 156 5.59 -2.32 7.44
N ARG A 157 4.86 -1.20 7.46
CA ARG A 157 5.19 -0.03 8.29
C ARG A 157 5.09 -0.35 9.78
N ARG A 158 4.07 -1.10 10.20
CA ARG A 158 3.87 -1.47 11.62
C ARG A 158 5.01 -2.31 12.21
N ARG A 159 5.79 -3.01 11.38
CA ARG A 159 6.99 -3.73 11.85
C ARG A 159 8.05 -2.83 12.50
N LEU A 160 7.97 -1.50 12.28
CA LEU A 160 8.81 -0.53 12.95
C LEU A 160 8.34 -0.19 14.38
N ILE A 161 7.08 -0.46 14.75
CA ILE A 161 6.52 -0.10 16.06
C ILE A 161 7.21 -0.85 17.21
N PRO A 162 7.37 -2.20 17.17
CA PRO A 162 7.99 -2.92 18.28
C PRO A 162 9.39 -2.44 18.69
N PRO A 163 10.37 -2.25 17.78
CA PRO A 163 11.69 -1.75 18.17
C PRO A 163 11.63 -0.33 18.75
N VAL A 164 10.79 0.56 18.23
CA VAL A 164 10.61 1.92 18.76
C VAL A 164 10.03 1.89 20.18
N VAL A 165 8.97 1.11 20.39
CA VAL A 165 8.33 0.97 21.71
C VAL A 165 9.32 0.38 22.73
N ARG A 166 10.11 -0.63 22.34
CA ARG A 166 11.14 -1.21 23.23
C ARG A 166 12.20 -0.18 23.62
N PHE A 167 12.67 0.62 22.66
CA PHE A 167 13.65 1.68 22.92
C PHE A 167 13.10 2.72 23.91
N VAL A 168 11.89 3.21 23.67
CA VAL A 168 11.24 4.20 24.53
C VAL A 168 10.98 3.66 25.94
N ARG A 169 10.59 2.39 26.09
CA ARG A 169 10.36 1.77 27.41
C ARG A 169 11.64 1.47 28.19
N ALA A 170 12.78 1.39 27.50
CA ALA A 170 14.09 1.13 28.12
C ALA A 170 14.84 2.42 28.48
N SER A 171 14.34 3.59 28.03
CA SER A 171 14.86 4.92 28.37
C SER A 171 14.14 5.47 29.59
#